data_AF-A0AAD5Q3D4-F1
#
_entry.id   AF-A0AAD5Q3D4-F1
#
_cell.length_a   1.000
_cell.length_b   1.000
_cell.length_c   1.000
_cell.angle_alpha   90.00
_cell.angle_beta   90.00
_cell.angle_gamma   90.00
#
_symmetry.space_group_name_H-M   'P 1'
#
loop_
_entity.id
_entity.type
_entity.pdbx_description
1 polymer ?
#
loop_
_entity_poly.entity_id
_entity_poly.type
_entity_poly.pdbx_seq_one_letter_code
_entity_poly.pdbx_strand_id
1 'polypeptide(L)'
;MWRPAHRHAARGATLRRLFSGRDQARDAVKRKIRATITTLDEDGDAIGVSPDAPAHVRVPFAVPGDELNVDVWTRDLTSPRAASSPLFAELQEILTPSADRVDGRCDKFFGVCGGCKHQNVRYERQLTEKQRRIEELFASWPSPLEIRDIIGVSTTIEQYNYRNKMDFT
;
A
#
# COMPACT_ATOMS: atom_id res chain seq x y z
N MET A 1 -38.03 47.65 -41.11
CA MET A 1 -37.41 48.53 -40.11
C MET A 1 -35.92 48.22 -40.05
N TRP A 2 -35.14 49.10 -40.69
CA TRP A 2 -33.69 49.37 -40.59
C TRP A 2 -33.23 49.42 -39.11
N ARG A 3 -32.02 49.11 -38.61
CA ARG A 3 -30.65 48.86 -39.11
C ARG A 3 -29.80 48.27 -37.91
N PRO A 4 -28.47 48.05 -37.98
CA PRO A 4 -27.77 46.87 -37.42
C PRO A 4 -26.78 47.21 -36.29
N ALA A 5 -26.05 46.22 -35.75
CA ALA A 5 -24.81 46.49 -35.03
C ALA A 5 -23.71 45.46 -35.35
N HIS A 6 -22.78 45.95 -36.17
CA HIS A 6 -21.33 45.77 -36.16
C HIS A 6 -20.70 44.37 -36.14
N ARG A 7 -20.02 44.10 -37.29
CA ARG A 7 -18.89 43.19 -37.43
C ARG A 7 -17.75 43.61 -36.49
N HIS A 8 -17.12 42.65 -35.84
CA HIS A 8 -15.68 42.64 -35.68
C HIS A 8 -15.13 41.30 -36.19
N ALA A 9 -14.20 41.42 -37.14
CA ALA A 9 -13.50 40.30 -37.74
C ALA A 9 -12.31 39.88 -36.85
N ALA A 10 -12.10 38.57 -36.84
CA ALA A 10 -10.84 37.82 -36.74
C ALA A 10 -9.86 38.15 -35.60
N ARG A 11 -9.55 37.12 -34.82
CA ARG A 11 -8.16 36.68 -34.58
C ARG A 11 -8.17 35.18 -34.30
N GLY A 12 -7.60 34.44 -35.25
CA GLY A 12 -7.30 33.02 -35.06
C GLY A 12 -6.29 32.85 -33.93
N ALA A 13 -6.54 31.88 -33.07
CA ALA A 13 -5.53 31.22 -32.29
C ALA A 13 -5.94 29.76 -32.17
N THR A 14 -5.33 28.96 -33.04
CA THR A 14 -5.34 27.51 -33.00
C THR A 14 -4.76 27.06 -31.66
N LEU A 15 -5.59 26.80 -30.65
CA LEU A 15 -5.15 26.04 -29.47
C LEU A 15 -5.09 24.56 -29.84
N ARG A 16 -4.12 24.25 -30.70
CA ARG A 16 -3.59 22.89 -30.86
C ARG A 16 -2.87 22.54 -29.56
N ARG A 17 -3.35 21.47 -28.93
CA ARG A 17 -2.59 20.49 -28.14
C ARG A 17 -1.90 20.99 -26.86
N LEU A 18 -2.54 20.78 -25.71
CA LEU A 18 -1.84 20.48 -24.45
C LEU A 18 -2.48 19.36 -23.62
N PHE A 19 -3.28 18.50 -24.23
CA PHE A 19 -3.54 17.16 -23.71
C PHE A 19 -3.26 16.15 -24.84
N SER A 20 -2.02 16.19 -25.35
CA SER A 20 -1.47 14.97 -25.96
C SER A 20 -1.48 13.91 -24.86
N GLY A 21 -2.16 12.79 -25.13
CA GLY A 21 -2.23 11.66 -24.22
C GLY A 21 -0.89 11.43 -23.53
N ARG A 22 -0.85 11.68 -22.23
CA ARG A 22 0.25 11.16 -21.40
C ARG A 22 -0.04 9.69 -21.23
N ASP A 23 0.65 8.91 -22.04
CA ASP A 23 0.81 7.47 -22.02
C ASP A 23 0.35 6.81 -20.71
N GLN A 24 -0.88 6.28 -20.70
CA GLN A 24 -1.25 5.22 -19.77
C GLN A 24 -0.41 3.94 -20.03
N ALA A 25 0.26 3.86 -21.18
CA ALA A 25 1.13 2.76 -21.57
C ALA A 25 2.53 2.78 -20.92
N ARG A 26 2.92 3.84 -20.20
CA ARG A 26 4.26 3.97 -19.62
C ARG A 26 4.47 3.17 -18.33
N ASP A 27 3.41 2.67 -17.69
CA ASP A 27 3.51 1.94 -16.41
C ASP A 27 3.44 0.41 -16.56
N ALA A 28 3.44 -0.13 -17.78
CA ALA A 28 3.25 -1.56 -18.02
C ALA A 28 4.49 -2.45 -17.80
N VAL A 29 5.69 -1.87 -17.63
CA VAL A 29 6.92 -2.66 -17.47
C VAL A 29 7.34 -2.66 -16.00
N LYS A 30 7.25 -3.84 -15.40
CA LYS A 30 7.70 -4.13 -14.03
C LYS A 30 9.23 -4.19 -13.97
N ARG A 31 9.81 -3.75 -12.86
CA ARG A 31 11.22 -4.01 -12.53
C ARG A 31 11.30 -4.91 -11.31
N LYS A 32 12.10 -5.97 -11.43
CA LYS A 32 12.40 -6.87 -10.31
C LYS A 32 13.46 -6.23 -9.43
N ILE A 33 13.18 -6.10 -8.14
CA ILE A 33 14.12 -5.61 -7.12
C ILE A 33 14.07 -6.49 -5.88
N ARG A 34 15.14 -6.47 -5.08
CA ARG A 34 15.13 -7.09 -3.75
C ARG A 34 14.58 -6.10 -2.73
N ALA A 35 13.70 -6.55 -1.85
CA ALA A 35 13.17 -5.74 -0.76
C ALA A 35 13.25 -6.47 0.58
N THR A 36 13.53 -5.72 1.64
CA THR A 36 13.44 -6.18 3.02
C THR A 36 12.30 -5.45 3.70
N ILE A 37 11.32 -6.20 4.21
CA ILE A 37 10.15 -5.64 4.86
C ILE A 37 10.48 -5.28 6.30
N THR A 38 10.13 -4.06 6.70
CA THR A 38 10.45 -3.52 8.02
C THR A 38 9.23 -3.42 8.90
N THR A 39 8.07 -3.03 8.35
CA THR A 39 6.87 -2.75 9.14
C THR A 39 5.59 -2.85 8.31
N LEU A 40 4.44 -2.55 8.92
CA LEU A 40 3.13 -2.45 8.27
C LEU A 40 2.68 -0.97 8.25
N ASP A 41 1.98 -0.58 7.18
CA ASP A 41 1.33 0.72 7.09
C ASP A 41 -0.08 0.74 7.72
N GLU A 42 -0.73 1.88 7.61
CA GLU A 42 -2.10 2.14 8.11
C GLU A 42 -3.16 1.24 7.47
N ASP A 43 -2.97 0.87 6.21
CA ASP A 43 -3.86 -0.01 5.46
C ASP A 43 -3.58 -1.49 5.77
N GLY A 44 -2.54 -1.76 6.56
CA GLY A 44 -2.06 -3.09 6.91
C GLY A 44 -1.21 -3.75 5.82
N ASP A 45 -0.79 -3.01 4.80
CA ASP A 45 0.15 -3.53 3.80
C ASP A 45 1.59 -3.37 4.31
N ALA A 46 2.48 -4.23 3.84
CA ALA A 46 3.84 -4.23 4.34
C ALA A 46 4.67 -3.13 3.67
N ILE A 47 5.49 -2.43 4.45
CA ILE A 47 6.45 -1.45 3.97
C ILE A 47 7.85 -1.99 4.16
N GLY A 48 8.66 -1.85 3.13
CA GLY A 48 10.05 -2.26 3.11
C GLY A 48 10.97 -1.21 2.50
N VAL A 49 12.25 -1.55 2.51
CA VAL A 49 13.33 -0.80 1.86
C VAL A 49 14.00 -1.69 0.83
N SER A 50 14.55 -1.07 -0.20
CA SER A 50 15.34 -1.76 -1.23
C SER A 50 16.58 -0.94 -1.51
N PRO A 51 17.77 -1.57 -1.66
CA PRO A 51 18.96 -0.87 -2.12
C PRO A 51 18.82 -0.36 -3.57
N ASP A 52 17.91 -0.96 -4.34
CA ASP A 52 17.71 -0.67 -5.77
C ASP A 52 16.64 0.41 -6.02
N ALA A 53 15.96 0.90 -4.97
CA ALA A 53 14.88 1.86 -5.08
C ALA A 53 15.10 3.10 -4.19
N PRO A 54 14.75 4.31 -4.68
CA PRO A 54 14.98 5.56 -3.92
C PRO A 54 13.93 5.82 -2.83
N ALA A 55 12.80 5.10 -2.83
CA ALA A 55 11.71 5.26 -1.88
C ALA A 55 11.34 3.91 -1.25
N HIS A 56 10.56 3.97 -0.17
CA HIS A 56 9.98 2.79 0.46
C HIS A 56 9.10 2.01 -0.51
N VAL A 57 9.10 0.69 -0.36
CA VAL A 57 8.37 -0.25 -1.21
C VAL A 57 7.19 -0.81 -0.42
N ARG A 58 5.97 -0.64 -0.94
CA ARG A 58 4.74 -1.19 -0.36
C ARG A 58 4.41 -2.51 -1.04
N VAL A 59 4.35 -3.57 -0.26
CA VAL A 59 4.15 -4.95 -0.72
C VAL A 59 2.97 -5.57 0.04
N PRO A 60 1.79 -5.69 -0.59
CA PRO A 60 0.64 -6.36 0.02
C PRO A 60 0.97 -7.80 0.41
N PHE A 61 0.42 -8.26 1.54
CA PHE A 61 0.58 -9.62 2.06
C PHE A 61 2.02 -10.07 2.38
N ALA A 62 2.97 -9.14 2.42
CA ALA A 62 4.27 -9.43 3.02
C ALA A 62 4.24 -9.22 4.55
N VAL A 63 5.24 -9.76 5.24
CA VAL A 63 5.33 -9.78 6.70
C VAL A 63 6.61 -9.06 7.13
N PRO A 64 6.57 -8.19 8.16
CA PRO A 64 7.79 -7.59 8.72
C PRO A 64 8.87 -8.62 9.02
N GLY A 65 10.07 -8.40 8.50
CA GLY A 65 11.19 -9.34 8.57
C GLY A 65 11.38 -10.23 7.33
N ASP A 66 10.45 -10.21 6.36
CA ASP A 66 10.65 -10.93 5.11
C ASP A 66 11.75 -10.30 4.25
N GLU A 67 12.49 -11.15 3.55
CA GLU A 67 13.33 -10.78 2.42
C GLU A 67 12.74 -11.33 1.12
N LEU A 68 12.55 -10.47 0.12
CA LEU A 68 11.69 -10.76 -1.02
C LEU A 68 12.34 -10.35 -2.35
N ASN A 69 11.98 -11.04 -3.42
CA ASN A 69 11.98 -10.48 -4.76
C ASN A 69 10.59 -9.93 -5.08
N VAL A 70 10.53 -8.67 -5.50
CA VAL A 70 9.28 -7.99 -5.82
C VAL A 70 9.38 -7.27 -7.15
N ASP A 71 8.23 -7.11 -7.80
CA ASP A 71 8.10 -6.35 -9.04
C ASP A 71 7.46 -4.99 -8.77
N VAL A 72 8.21 -3.90 -8.99
CA VAL A 72 7.68 -2.54 -8.84
C VAL A 72 7.08 -2.01 -10.13
N TRP A 73 5.97 -1.28 -10.00
CA TRP A 73 5.26 -0.62 -11.10
C TRP A 73 5.91 0.74 -11.42
N THR A 74 7.16 0.74 -11.88
CA THR A 74 7.82 1.93 -12.43
C THR A 74 8.93 1.54 -13.41
N ARG A 75 9.07 2.30 -14.50
CA ARG A 75 10.13 2.10 -15.49
C ARG A 75 11.45 2.74 -15.10
N ASP A 76 11.44 3.72 -14.21
CA ASP A 76 12.59 4.58 -13.93
C ASP A 76 12.70 4.88 -12.44
N LEU A 77 13.51 4.04 -11.77
CA LEU A 77 13.89 4.18 -10.37
C LEU A 77 14.85 5.35 -10.13
N THR A 78 15.44 5.93 -11.17
CA THR A 78 16.32 7.11 -11.04
C THR A 78 15.55 8.42 -11.11
N SER A 79 14.27 8.38 -11.53
CA SER A 79 13.47 9.58 -11.67
C SER A 79 13.12 10.21 -10.32
N PRO A 80 13.03 11.55 -10.22
CA PRO A 80 12.56 12.22 -9.00
C PRO A 80 11.15 11.79 -8.57
N ARG A 81 10.33 11.32 -9.51
CA ARG A 81 8.98 10.79 -9.23
C ARG A 81 9.01 9.46 -8.47
N ALA A 82 9.99 8.60 -8.74
CA ALA A 82 10.15 7.36 -7.99
C ALA A 82 10.54 7.60 -6.53
N ALA A 83 11.16 8.75 -6.24
CA ALA A 83 11.50 9.16 -4.87
C ALA A 83 10.36 9.90 -4.13
N SER A 84 9.33 10.38 -4.84
CA SER A 84 8.31 11.26 -4.25
C SER A 84 7.17 10.53 -3.53
N SER A 85 7.00 9.23 -3.76
CA SER A 85 5.91 8.44 -3.18
C SER A 85 6.33 6.98 -2.99
N PRO A 86 5.69 6.24 -2.08
CA PRO A 86 5.92 4.80 -1.96
C PRO A 86 5.72 4.06 -3.28
N LEU A 87 6.59 3.11 -3.56
CA LEU A 87 6.51 2.26 -4.75
C LEU A 87 5.65 1.04 -4.44
N PHE A 88 4.52 0.90 -5.14
CA PHE A 88 3.74 -0.32 -5.06
C PHE A 88 4.46 -1.46 -5.77
N ALA A 89 4.52 -2.60 -5.11
CA ALA A 89 5.19 -3.80 -5.58
C ALA A 89 4.31 -5.03 -5.46
N GLU A 90 4.46 -5.92 -6.43
CA GLU A 90 3.87 -7.25 -6.41
C GLU A 90 4.89 -8.25 -5.89
N LEU A 91 4.53 -8.99 -4.84
CA LEU A 91 5.35 -10.08 -4.32
C LEU A 91 5.52 -11.16 -5.39
N GLN A 92 6.78 -11.48 -5.74
CA GLN A 92 7.09 -12.56 -6.69
C GLN A 92 7.63 -13.80 -5.97
N GLU A 93 8.53 -13.59 -5.00
CA GLU A 93 9.21 -14.68 -4.31
C GLU A 93 9.63 -14.25 -2.91
N ILE A 94 9.47 -15.15 -1.94
CA ILE A 94 9.99 -14.99 -0.59
C ILE A 94 11.35 -15.70 -0.54
N LEU A 95 12.42 -14.94 -0.38
CA LEU A 95 13.79 -15.47 -0.27
C LEU A 95 14.04 -16.00 1.13
N THR A 96 13.69 -15.20 2.14
CA THR A 96 13.82 -15.54 3.55
C THR A 96 12.52 -15.15 4.25
N PRO A 97 11.72 -16.11 4.73
CA PRO A 97 10.49 -15.79 5.45
C PRO A 97 10.80 -15.21 6.84
N SER A 98 9.99 -14.25 7.28
CA SER A 98 10.00 -13.76 8.65
C SER A 98 9.66 -14.88 9.65
N ALA A 99 10.21 -14.80 10.86
CA ALA A 99 9.82 -15.68 11.97
C ALA A 99 8.35 -15.48 12.41
N ASP A 100 7.80 -14.30 12.12
CA ASP A 100 6.40 -13.93 12.37
C ASP A 100 5.48 -14.35 11.21
N ARG A 101 6.02 -14.91 10.12
CA ARG A 101 5.20 -15.40 9.02
C ARG A 101 4.58 -16.74 9.39
N VAL A 102 3.27 -16.86 9.14
CA VAL A 102 2.50 -18.10 9.32
C VAL A 102 1.66 -18.34 8.07
N ASP A 103 1.19 -19.58 7.90
CA ASP A 103 0.21 -19.87 6.85
C ASP A 103 -1.15 -19.29 7.25
N GLY A 104 -1.79 -18.60 6.31
CA GLY A 104 -3.12 -18.06 6.52
C GLY A 104 -4.16 -19.17 6.62
N ARG A 105 -4.99 -19.16 7.66
CA ARG A 105 -6.03 -20.18 7.89
C ARG A 105 -7.04 -20.33 6.74
N CYS A 106 -7.27 -19.27 5.97
CA CYS A 106 -8.18 -19.30 4.82
C CYS A 106 -7.44 -19.73 3.54
N ASP A 107 -7.22 -21.04 3.41
CA ASP A 107 -6.44 -21.64 2.31
C ASP A 107 -6.95 -21.29 0.91
N LYS A 108 -8.27 -21.05 0.77
CA LYS A 108 -8.93 -20.86 -0.53
C LYS A 108 -8.96 -19.42 -1.01
N PHE A 109 -9.04 -18.45 -0.10
CA PHE A 109 -9.42 -17.08 -0.46
C PHE A 109 -8.55 -16.00 0.17
N PHE A 110 -7.65 -16.34 1.10
CA PHE A 110 -6.70 -15.36 1.61
C PHE A 110 -5.87 -14.79 0.46
N GLY A 111 -5.67 -13.48 0.43
CA GLY A 111 -5.05 -12.77 -0.69
C GLY A 111 -6.00 -12.36 -1.82
N VAL A 112 -7.20 -12.95 -1.91
CA VAL A 112 -8.15 -12.71 -3.02
C VAL A 112 -9.43 -12.02 -2.55
N CYS A 113 -10.09 -12.50 -1.48
CA CYS A 113 -11.42 -11.99 -1.09
C CYS A 113 -11.41 -10.62 -0.39
N GLY A 114 -10.23 -10.06 -0.09
CA GLY A 114 -10.08 -8.77 0.59
C GLY A 114 -10.55 -8.73 2.05
N GLY A 115 -11.14 -9.82 2.57
CA GLY A 115 -11.73 -9.84 3.91
C GLY A 115 -10.72 -9.87 5.05
N CYS A 116 -9.51 -10.40 4.82
CA CYS A 116 -8.45 -10.45 5.83
C CYS A 116 -7.12 -9.99 5.25
N LYS A 117 -6.42 -9.13 5.98
CA LYS A 117 -5.11 -8.57 5.60
C LYS A 117 -3.92 -9.33 6.18
N HIS A 118 -4.04 -9.81 7.43
CA HIS A 118 -2.91 -10.28 8.22
C HIS A 118 -2.97 -11.76 8.62
N GLN A 119 -3.74 -12.61 7.94
CA GLN A 119 -3.80 -14.03 8.34
C GLN A 119 -2.44 -14.73 8.25
N ASN A 120 -1.53 -14.22 7.44
CA ASN A 120 -0.16 -14.70 7.30
C ASN A 120 0.84 -14.07 8.28
N VAL A 121 0.38 -13.21 9.19
CA VAL A 121 1.18 -12.60 10.26
C VAL A 121 0.78 -13.26 11.57
N ARG A 122 1.76 -13.70 12.35
CA ARG A 122 1.55 -14.29 13.67
C ARG A 122 0.79 -13.30 14.56
N TYR A 123 -0.17 -13.80 15.33
CA TYR A 123 -1.10 -12.96 16.08
C TYR A 123 -0.42 -11.98 17.04
N GLU A 124 0.62 -12.43 17.75
CA GLU A 124 1.38 -11.57 18.67
C GLU A 124 2.01 -10.39 17.92
N ARG A 125 2.55 -10.63 16.71
CA ARG A 125 3.09 -9.58 15.86
C ARG A 125 2.01 -8.61 15.39
N GLN A 126 0.80 -9.09 15.09
CA GLN A 126 -0.33 -8.21 14.76
C GLN A 126 -0.66 -7.26 15.92
N LEU A 127 -0.63 -7.73 17.17
CA LEU A 127 -0.86 -6.91 18.35
C LEU A 127 0.24 -5.86 18.52
N THR A 128 1.51 -6.26 18.40
CA THR A 128 2.65 -5.35 18.47
C THR A 128 2.60 -4.25 17.41
N GLU A 129 2.29 -4.57 16.16
CA GLU A 129 2.18 -3.58 15.09
C GLU A 129 1.01 -2.60 15.32
N LYS A 130 -0.13 -3.09 15.80
CA LYS A 130 -1.26 -2.23 16.16
C LYS A 130 -0.91 -1.31 17.34
N GLN A 131 -0.21 -1.83 18.35
CA GLN A 131 0.20 -1.07 19.52
C GLN A 131 1.15 0.06 19.10
N ARG A 132 2.23 -0.29 18.38
CA ARG A 132 3.18 0.67 17.80
C ARG A 132 2.46 1.76 17.02
N ARG A 133 1.45 1.38 16.23
CA ARG A 133 0.71 2.33 15.41
C ARG A 133 -0.11 3.32 16.23
N ILE A 134 -0.77 2.87 17.29
CA ILE A 134 -1.49 3.74 18.21
C ILE A 134 -0.50 4.71 18.87
N GLU A 135 0.64 4.21 19.35
CA GLU A 135 1.69 5.02 19.97
C GLU A 135 2.21 6.10 19.00
N GLU A 136 2.48 5.76 17.75
CA GLU A 136 2.92 6.70 16.72
C GLU A 136 1.87 7.76 16.39
N LEU A 137 0.60 7.38 16.31
CA LEU A 137 -0.51 8.30 16.06
C LEU A 137 -0.64 9.37 17.14
N PHE A 138 -0.37 9.00 18.39
CA PHE A 138 -0.48 9.91 19.54
C PHE A 138 0.87 10.48 20.00
N ALA A 139 1.99 10.16 19.34
CA ALA A 139 3.31 10.63 19.74
C ALA A 139 3.43 12.16 19.74
N SER A 140 2.69 12.85 18.85
CA SER A 140 2.64 14.32 18.78
C SER A 140 1.48 14.93 19.56
N TRP A 141 0.77 14.15 20.39
CA TRP A 141 -0.36 14.65 21.16
C TRP A 141 0.12 15.64 22.24
N PRO A 142 -0.49 16.82 22.36
CA PRO A 142 0.06 17.92 23.19
C PRO A 142 -0.10 17.72 24.70
N SER A 143 -0.91 16.76 25.15
CA SER A 143 -1.21 16.52 26.56
C SER A 143 -0.75 15.13 26.99
N PRO A 144 -0.44 14.90 28.28
CA PRO A 144 -0.17 13.55 28.78
C PRO A 144 -1.32 12.61 28.46
N LEU A 145 -1.00 11.49 27.81
CA LEU A 145 -1.95 10.44 27.46
C LEU A 145 -1.36 9.10 27.89
N GLU A 146 -2.13 8.33 28.65
CA GLU A 146 -1.79 6.95 28.95
C GLU A 146 -2.33 6.06 27.83
N ILE A 147 -1.44 5.43 27.06
CA ILE A 147 -1.80 4.43 26.06
C ILE A 147 -1.64 3.07 26.72
N ARG A 148 -2.76 2.40 26.98
CA ARG A 148 -2.78 1.04 27.54
C ARG A 148 -2.53 0.01 26.44
N ASP A 149 -1.96 -1.13 26.83
CA ASP A 149 -1.73 -2.24 25.93
C ASP A 149 -3.03 -2.72 25.26
N ILE A 150 -2.94 -3.04 23.97
CA ILE A 150 -4.03 -3.68 23.24
C ILE A 150 -4.41 -5.00 23.91
N ILE A 151 -5.69 -5.13 24.21
CA ILE A 151 -6.27 -6.37 24.73
C ILE A 151 -6.48 -7.33 23.55
N GLY A 152 -5.56 -8.28 23.42
CA GLY A 152 -5.70 -9.43 22.52
C GLY A 152 -6.64 -10.50 23.07
N VAL A 153 -6.92 -11.52 22.26
CA VAL A 153 -7.62 -12.72 22.72
C VAL A 153 -6.66 -13.72 23.35
N SER A 154 -7.17 -14.50 24.30
CA SER A 154 -6.36 -15.41 25.11
C SER A 154 -6.14 -16.78 24.46
N THR A 155 -7.03 -17.17 23.55
CA THR A 155 -6.98 -18.47 22.89
C THR A 155 -6.92 -18.34 21.37
N THR A 156 -6.34 -19.33 20.71
CA THR A 156 -6.30 -19.42 19.24
C THR A 156 -7.70 -19.58 18.64
N ILE A 157 -8.65 -20.17 19.36
CA ILE A 157 -10.03 -20.34 18.88
C ILE A 157 -10.72 -18.97 18.74
N GLU A 158 -10.52 -18.08 19.70
CA GLU A 158 -11.10 -16.73 19.70
C GLU A 158 -10.54 -15.83 18.59
N GLN A 159 -9.37 -16.14 18.04
CA GLN A 159 -8.79 -15.39 16.90
C GLN A 159 -9.61 -15.58 15.61
N TYR A 160 -10.47 -16.59 15.56
CA TYR A 160 -11.26 -16.94 14.37
C TYR A 160 -12.74 -17.10 14.71
N ASN A 161 -13.59 -17.12 13.69
CA ASN A 161 -15.05 -17.28 13.84
C ASN A 161 -15.73 -16.22 14.73
N TYR A 162 -15.06 -15.10 15.03
CA TYR A 162 -15.60 -14.02 15.85
C TYR A 162 -16.68 -13.20 15.13
N ARG A 163 -16.72 -13.24 13.80
CA ARG A 163 -17.67 -12.45 12.99
C ARG A 163 -19.04 -13.14 12.96
N ASN A 164 -20.03 -12.54 13.61
CA ASN A 164 -21.40 -13.06 13.70
C ASN A 164 -22.32 -12.67 12.53
N LYS A 165 -21.85 -11.83 11.59
CA LYS A 165 -22.59 -11.41 10.38
C LYS A 165 -21.66 -11.30 9.17
N MET A 166 -22.05 -11.88 8.04
CA MET A 166 -21.38 -11.73 6.75
C MET A 166 -22.38 -11.29 5.68
N ASP A 167 -21.97 -10.34 4.85
CA ASP A 167 -22.71 -9.85 3.69
C ASP A 167 -21.94 -10.29 2.43
N PHE A 168 -22.61 -10.96 1.50
CA PHE A 168 -22.03 -11.42 0.24
C PHE A 168 -22.64 -10.62 -0.92
N THR A 169 -21.78 -10.15 -1.84
CA THR A 169 -22.17 -9.39 -3.05
C THR A 169 -22.10 -10.25 -4.29
#